data_AF-A0A933N3G2-F1
#
_entry.id   AF-A0A933N3G2-F1
#
_cell.length_a   1.000
_cell.length_b   1.000
_cell.length_c   1.000
_cell.angle_alpha   90.00
_cell.angle_beta   90.00
_cell.angle_gamma   90.00
#
_symmetry.space_group_name_H-M   'P 1'
#
loop_
_entity.id
_entity.type
_entity.pdbx_description
1 polymer ?
#
loop_
_entity_poly.entity_id
_entity_poly.type
_entity_poly.pdbx_seq_one_letter_code
_entity_poly.pdbx_strand_id
1 'polypeptide(L)' 'MAPLNGLLWVGEKLNEITQHEFSDEGLIKEKLMGLQLRFEMDEVSEKEYNKQEAELLARLDVIRKTKEEEV' A
#
# COMPACT_ATOMS: atom_id res chain seq x y z
N MET A 1 -7.78 11.79 -22.79
CA MET A 1 -6.84 12.54 -21.93
C MET A 1 -7.08 12.07 -20.50
N ALA A 2 -6.39 11.02 -20.06
CA ALA A 2 -6.33 10.66 -18.64
C ALA A 2 -5.12 11.40 -18.05
N PRO A 3 -5.24 12.05 -16.88
CA PRO A 3 -4.12 12.79 -16.36
C PRO A 3 -3.09 11.80 -15.82
N LEU A 4 -1.93 11.73 -16.48
CA LEU A 4 -0.69 11.13 -15.95
C LEU A 4 -0.23 11.82 -14.63
N ASN A 5 -0.99 12.81 -14.14
CA ASN A 5 -0.77 13.55 -12.91
C ASN A 5 -1.22 12.78 -11.64
N GLY A 6 -1.87 11.63 -11.77
CA GLY A 6 -2.28 10.81 -10.61
C GLY A 6 -1.10 10.23 -9.82
N LEU A 7 -0.01 9.83 -10.51
CA LEU A 7 1.18 9.25 -9.87
C LEU A 7 2.00 10.26 -9.07
N LEU A 8 2.13 11.50 -9.55
CA LEU A 8 2.84 12.57 -8.81
C LEU A 8 2.12 12.93 -7.50
N TRP A 9 0.78 12.94 -7.52
CA TRP A 9 -0.02 13.24 -6.33
C TRP A 9 0.10 12.16 -5.24
N VAL A 10 0.13 10.87 -5.60
CA VAL A 10 0.32 9.78 -4.62
C VAL A 10 1.71 9.84 -3.99
N GLY A 11 2.76 10.13 -4.77
CA GLY A 11 4.12 10.30 -4.24
C GLY A 11 4.27 11.50 -3.29
N GLU A 12 3.60 12.62 -3.57
CA GLU A 12 3.60 13.80 -2.68
C GLU A 12 2.79 13.56 -1.40
N LYS A 13 1.59 12.96 -1.51
CA LYS A 13 0.78 12.55 -0.36
C LYS A 13 1.52 11.57 0.54
N LEU A 14 2.29 10.67 -0.06
CA LEU A 14 3.06 9.70 0.67
C LEU A 14 4.15 10.38 1.50
N ASN A 15 4.92 11.30 0.93
CA ASN A 15 5.97 12.04 1.62
C ASN A 15 5.46 12.86 2.82
N GLU A 16 4.21 13.34 2.79
CA GLU A 16 3.56 13.98 3.94
C GLU A 16 3.17 12.99 5.05
N ILE A 17 2.82 11.75 4.71
CA ILE A 17 2.45 10.71 5.68
C ILE A 17 3.71 10.02 6.25
N THR A 18 4.76 9.83 5.46
CA THR A 18 6.00 9.14 5.88
C THR A 18 6.78 9.92 6.94
N GLN A 19 6.64 11.25 7.02
CA GLN A 19 7.31 12.02 8.07
C GLN A 19 6.80 11.70 9.48
N HIS A 20 5.62 11.10 9.62
CA HIS A 20 5.04 10.81 10.93
C HIS A 20 5.11 9.34 11.37
N GLU A 21 5.19 8.36 10.46
CA GLU A 21 5.30 6.94 10.84
C GLU A 21 6.13 6.11 9.84
N PHE A 22 7.46 6.13 9.99
CA PHE A 22 8.38 5.12 9.42
C PHE A 22 8.20 3.75 10.12
N SER A 23 6.99 3.20 10.05
CA SER A 23 6.62 1.90 10.63
C SER A 23 6.51 0.85 9.53
N ASP A 24 6.90 -0.40 9.81
CA ASP A 24 6.73 -1.52 8.87
C ASP A 24 5.28 -1.65 8.36
N GLU A 25 4.31 -1.33 9.21
CA GLU A 25 2.90 -1.27 8.86
C GLU A 25 2.58 -0.15 7.84
N GLY A 26 3.20 1.02 7.98
CA GLY A 26 3.03 2.14 7.05
C GLY A 26 3.48 1.80 5.63
N LEU A 27 4.62 1.10 5.53
CA LEU A 27 5.16 0.63 4.25
C LEU A 27 4.25 -0.41 3.57
N ILE A 28 3.58 -1.26 4.33
CA ILE A 28 2.62 -2.23 3.77
C ILE A 28 1.34 -1.52 3.29
N LYS A 29 0.84 -0.54 4.05
CA LYS A 29 -0.33 0.27 3.65
C LYS A 29 -0.07 1.08 2.38
N GLU A 30 1.12 1.65 2.23
CA GLU A 30 1.54 2.33 1.00
C GLU A 30 1.49 1.37 -0.20
N LYS A 31 2.04 0.17 -0.05
CA LYS A 31 2.03 -0.85 -1.12
C LYS A 31 0.62 -1.27 -1.52
N LEU A 32 -0.29 -1.38 -0.56
CA LEU A 32 -1.71 -1.66 -0.80
C LEU A 32 -2.36 -0.53 -1.62
N MET A 33 -2.13 0.73 -1.24
CA MET A 33 -2.64 1.89 -2.00
C MET A 33 -2.09 1.91 -3.44
N GLY A 34 -0.79 1.68 -3.60
CA GLY A 34 -0.16 1.61 -4.93
C GLY A 34 -0.70 0.44 -5.78
N LEU A 35 -1.00 -0.71 -5.16
CA LEU A 35 -1.61 -1.85 -5.84
C LEU A 35 -3.04 -1.53 -6.31
N GLN A 36 -3.84 -0.85 -5.47
CA GLN A 36 -5.20 -0.46 -5.83
C GLN A 36 -5.22 0.55 -6.98
N LEU A 37 -4.33 1.54 -6.98
CA LEU A 37 -4.21 2.47 -8.11
C LEU A 37 -3.90 1.74 -9.43
N ARG A 38 -2.97 0.77 -9.41
CA ARG A 38 -2.65 -0.02 -10.61
C ARG A 38 -3.84 -0.83 -11.09
N PHE A 39 -4.66 -1.35 -10.18
CA PHE A 39 -5.88 -2.07 -10.54
C PHE A 39 -6.94 -1.13 -11.15
N GLU A 40 -7.14 0.06 -10.57
CA GLU A 40 -8.03 1.09 -11.11
C GLU A 40 -7.61 1.59 -12.51
N MET A 41 -6.32 1.50 -12.82
CA MET A 41 -5.74 1.84 -14.12
C MET A 41 -5.70 0.65 -15.11
N ASP A 42 -6.32 -0.48 -14.78
CA ASP A 42 -6.29 -1.74 -15.56
C ASP A 42 -4.86 -2.26 -15.83
N GLU A 43 -3.86 -1.85 -15.04
CA GLU A 43 -2.46 -2.29 -15.19
C GLU A 43 -2.21 -3.68 -14.58
N VAL A 44 -3.08 -4.13 -13.68
CA VAL A 44 -3.08 -5.46 -13.09
C VAL A 44 -4.45 -6.10 -13.19
N SER A 45 -4.48 -7.39 -13.53
CA SER A 45 -5.74 -8.15 -13.54
C SER A 45 -6.30 -8.34 -12.13
N GLU A 46 -7.61 -8.51 -12.00
CA GLU A 46 -8.28 -8.82 -10.73
C GLU A 46 -7.65 -10.02 -9.99
N LYS A 47 -7.29 -11.07 -10.72
CA LYS A 47 -6.63 -12.25 -10.14
C LYS A 47 -5.27 -11.90 -9.51
N GLU A 48 -4.50 -11.05 -10.18
CA GLU A 48 -3.19 -10.62 -9.72
C GLU A 48 -3.31 -9.63 -8.55
N TYR A 49 -4.29 -8.72 -8.63
CA TYR A 49 -4.67 -7.82 -7.54
C TYR A 49 -4.99 -8.61 -6.27
N ASN A 50 -5.96 -9.54 -6.34
CA ASN A 50 -6.39 -10.33 -5.19
C ASN A 50 -5.24 -11.14 -4.57
N LYS A 51 -4.34 -11.67 -5.40
CA LYS A 51 -3.17 -12.41 -4.93
C LYS A 51 -2.20 -11.50 -4.16
N GLN A 52 -1.85 -10.35 -4.74
CA GLN A 52 -0.91 -9.42 -4.12
C GLN A 52 -1.51 -8.76 -2.87
N GLU A 53 -2.80 -8.44 -2.89
CA GLU A 53 -3.53 -7.87 -1.76
C GLU A 53 -3.54 -8.85 -0.57
N ALA A 54 -3.88 -10.12 -0.81
CA ALA A 54 -3.85 -11.14 0.24
C ALA A 54 -2.46 -11.31 0.86
N GLU A 55 -1.40 -11.25 0.06
CA GLU A 55 -0.02 -11.33 0.56
C GLU A 55 0.36 -10.12 1.43
N LEU A 56 0.00 -8.92 1.00
CA LEU A 56 0.25 -7.69 1.75
C LEU A 56 -0.53 -7.68 3.07
N LEU A 57 -1.81 -8.08 3.06
CA LEU A 57 -2.63 -8.19 4.27
C LEU A 57 -2.08 -9.23 5.24
N ALA A 58 -1.63 -10.39 4.76
CA ALA A 58 -1.02 -11.41 5.60
C ALA A 58 0.26 -10.88 6.29
N ARG A 59 1.07 -10.09 5.59
CA ARG A 59 2.26 -9.43 6.18
C ARG A 59 1.87 -8.39 7.23
N LEU A 60 0.82 -7.62 6.97
CA LEU A 60 0.30 -6.64 7.91
C LEU A 60 -0.16 -7.31 9.21
N ASP A 61 -0.87 -8.43 9.11
CA ASP A 61 -1.32 -9.20 10.28
C ASP A 61 -0.15 -9.71 11.13
N VAL A 62 0.94 -10.17 10.49
CA VAL A 62 2.16 -10.58 11.22
C VAL A 62 2.76 -9.40 11.97
N ILE A 63 2.94 -8.25 11.31
CA ILE A 63 3.51 -7.04 11.93
C ILE A 63 2.67 -6.60 13.14
N ARG A 64 1.34 -6.62 13.01
CA ARG A 64 0.42 -6.25 14.10
C ARG A 64 0.53 -7.19 15.28
N LYS A 65 0.58 -8.51 15.03
CA LYS A 65 0.76 -9.52 16.09
C LYS A 65 2.11 -9.37 16.80
N THR A 66 3.20 -9.13 16.08
CA THR A 66 4.51 -8.90 16.69
C THR A 66 4.49 -7.67 17.61
N LYS A 67 3.85 -6.57 17.19
CA LYS A 67 3.70 -5.38 18.04
C LYS A 67 2.84 -5.63 19.28
N GLU A 68 1.80 -6.45 19.18
CA GLU A 68 0.93 -6.77 20.33
C GLU A 68 1.61 -7.69 21.35
N GLU A 69 2.56 -8.54 20.92
CA GLU A 69 3.33 -9.44 21.79
C GLU A 69 4.50 -8.74 22.52
N GLU A 70 4.95 -7.58 22.04
CA GLU A 70 6.04 -6.79 22.64
C GLU A 70 5.60 -5.81 23.75
N VAL A 71 4.29 -5.73 24.06
CA VAL A 71 3.69 -4.80 25.06
C VAL A 71 3.20 -5.57 26.30
#